data_AF-F8AI09-F1
#
_entry.id   AF-F8AI09-F1
#
_cell.length_a   1.000
_cell.length_b   1.000
_cell.length_c   1.000
_cell.angle_alpha   90.00
_cell.angle_beta   90.00
_cell.angle_gamma   90.00
#
_symmetry.space_group_name_H-M   'P 1'
#
loop_
_entity.id
_entity.type
_entity.pdbx_description
1 polymer ?
#
loop_
_entity_poly.entity_id
_entity_poly.type
_entity_poly.pdbx_seq_one_letter_code
_entity_poly.pdbx_strand_id
1 'polypeptide(L)'
;MTDEVFLVFKKGRILVAKGCPTNIIEEFTSDELAELLEFRYATPWNTGKDIIEKLTYILEDIHDIYLEDAKKGKEEVLRDIKIRKHSR
;
A
#
# COMPACT_ATOMS: atom_id res chain seq x y z
N MET A 1 20.29 -4.04 -4.31
CA MET A 1 19.45 -4.76 -3.34
C MET A 1 18.21 -5.21 -4.07
N THR A 2 17.94 -6.51 -4.11
CA THR A 2 16.77 -7.06 -4.80
C THR A 2 15.50 -6.66 -4.04
N ASP A 3 14.51 -6.10 -4.74
CA ASP A 3 13.19 -5.74 -4.19
C ASP A 3 12.27 -6.96 -3.95
N GLU A 4 12.86 -8.12 -3.68
CA GLU A 4 12.13 -9.37 -3.43
C GLU A 4 11.40 -9.30 -2.08
N VAL A 5 10.14 -9.70 -2.10
CA VAL A 5 9.29 -9.79 -0.91
C VAL A 5 9.08 -11.26 -0.56
N PHE A 6 9.32 -11.61 0.70
CA PHE A 6 9.16 -12.96 1.23
C PHE A 6 7.99 -13.00 2.21
N LEU A 7 7.23 -14.10 2.19
CA LEU A 7 6.27 -14.44 3.23
C LEU A 7 6.85 -15.57 4.08
N VAL A 8 6.98 -15.34 5.38
CA VAL A 8 7.57 -16.30 6.33
C VAL A 8 6.50 -16.73 7.34
N PHE A 9 6.23 -18.04 7.38
CA PHE A 9 5.26 -18.63 8.29
C PHE A 9 5.97 -19.07 9.58
N LYS A 10 5.59 -18.49 10.72
CA LYS A 10 6.22 -18.82 12.00
C LYS A 10 5.20 -18.81 13.13
N LYS A 11 5.04 -19.96 13.81
CA LYS A 11 4.18 -20.12 15.00
C LYS A 11 2.76 -19.54 14.83
N GLY A 12 2.13 -19.79 13.67
CA GLY A 12 0.77 -19.33 13.39
C GLY A 12 0.67 -17.85 12.98
N ARG A 13 1.80 -17.19 12.70
CA ARG A 13 1.87 -15.81 12.21
C ARG A 13 2.49 -15.77 10.82
N ILE A 14 2.12 -14.76 10.03
CA ILE A 14 2.70 -14.50 8.72
C ILE A 14 3.54 -13.24 8.82
N LEU A 15 4.82 -13.34 8.48
CA LEU A 15 5.75 -12.23 8.47
C LEU A 15 6.05 -11.84 7.02
N VAL A 16 6.08 -10.55 6.74
CA VAL A 16 6.56 -10.01 5.46
C VAL A 16 8.00 -9.58 5.63
N ALA A 17 8.89 -10.02 4.75
CA ALA A 17 10.30 -9.66 4.77
C ALA A 17 10.73 -9.09 3.41
N LYS A 18 11.67 -8.13 3.40
CA LYS A 18 12.17 -7.51 2.16
C LYS A 18 13.67 -7.78 1.98
N GLY A 19 14.04 -8.23 0.78
CA GLY A 19 15.42 -8.50 0.39
C GLY A 19 16.00 -9.80 0.97
N CYS A 20 15.63 -10.21 2.19
CA CYS A 20 15.92 -11.54 2.72
C CYS A 20 14.86 -12.01 3.75
N PRO A 21 14.68 -13.33 3.94
CA PRO A 21 13.67 -13.89 4.87
C PRO A 21 13.84 -13.51 6.34
N THR A 22 15.01 -13.00 6.74
CA THR A 22 15.28 -12.58 8.13
C THR A 22 15.02 -11.09 8.35
N ASN A 23 14.91 -10.30 7.28
CA ASN A 23 14.66 -8.86 7.36
C ASN A 23 13.16 -8.59 7.36
N ILE A 24 12.53 -8.88 8.49
CA ILE A 24 11.08 -8.72 8.68
C ILE A 24 10.73 -7.24 8.69
N ILE A 25 9.80 -6.85 7.83
CA ILE A 25 9.27 -5.49 7.72
C ILE A 25 7.88 -5.36 8.33
N GLU A 26 7.10 -6.45 8.37
CA GLU A 26 5.74 -6.43 8.92
C GLU A 26 5.32 -7.82 9.42
N GLU A 27 4.35 -7.87 10.33
CA GLU A 27 3.82 -9.10 10.91
C GLU A 27 2.29 -9.06 10.96
N PHE A 28 1.66 -10.12 10.44
CA PHE A 28 0.21 -10.30 10.47
C PHE A 28 -0.19 -11.40 11.44
N THR A 29 -1.17 -11.08 12.27
CA THR A 29 -1.89 -12.03 13.12
C THR A 29 -2.92 -12.82 12.32
N SER A 30 -3.44 -13.90 12.92
CA SER A 30 -4.52 -14.69 12.32
C SER A 30 -5.78 -13.85 12.04
N ASP A 31 -6.07 -12.90 12.92
CA ASP A 31 -7.31 -12.12 12.87
C ASP A 31 -7.22 -11.07 11.76
N GLU A 32 -6.09 -10.37 11.65
CA GLU A 32 -5.84 -9.42 10.54
C GLU A 32 -5.83 -10.13 9.17
N LEU A 33 -5.31 -11.36 9.11
CA LEU A 33 -5.38 -12.17 7.89
C LEU A 33 -6.81 -12.58 7.57
N ALA A 34 -7.61 -12.90 8.59
CA ALA A 34 -9.02 -13.22 8.41
C ALA A 34 -9.79 -12.01 7.88
N GLU A 35 -9.53 -10.81 8.40
CA GLU A 35 -10.11 -9.55 7.90
C GLU A 35 -9.72 -9.27 6.44
N LEU A 36 -8.44 -9.48 6.09
CA LEU A 36 -7.97 -9.32 4.70
C LEU A 36 -8.63 -10.32 3.75
N LEU A 37 -8.80 -11.56 4.18
CA LEU A 37 -9.47 -12.61 3.39
C LEU A 37 -10.97 -12.34 3.28
N GLU A 38 -11.63 -11.92 4.36
CA GLU A 38 -13.03 -11.52 4.36
C GLU A 38 -13.25 -10.37 3.38
N PHE A 39 -12.41 -9.33 3.42
CA PHE A 39 -12.43 -8.25 2.44
C PHE A 39 -12.29 -8.78 1.00
N ARG A 40 -11.36 -9.71 0.75
CA ARG A 40 -11.15 -10.31 -0.58
C ARG A 40 -12.35 -11.13 -1.06
N TYR A 41 -13.04 -11.86 -0.19
CA TYR A 41 -14.17 -12.72 -0.58
C TYR A 41 -15.52 -12.00 -0.56
N ALA A 42 -15.68 -10.96 0.27
CA ALA A 42 -16.86 -10.10 0.29
C ALA A 42 -16.89 -9.10 -0.88
N THR A 43 -15.72 -8.82 -1.47
CA THR A 43 -15.60 -7.86 -2.57
C THR A 43 -15.48 -8.57 -3.92
N PRO A 44 -16.35 -8.26 -4.91
CA PRO A 44 -16.17 -8.74 -6.28
C PRO A 44 -14.76 -8.41 -6.78
N TRP A 45 -14.08 -9.36 -7.44
CA TRP A 45 -12.66 -9.22 -7.83
C TRP A 45 -12.35 -7.91 -8.57
N ASN A 46 -13.24 -7.48 -9.45
CA ASN A 46 -13.10 -6.23 -10.19
C ASN A 46 -13.11 -4.99 -9.26
N THR A 47 -13.93 -5.03 -8.21
CA THR A 47 -14.00 -4.00 -7.19
C THR A 47 -12.77 -4.05 -6.27
N GLY A 48 -12.29 -5.24 -5.91
CA GLY A 48 -11.05 -5.39 -5.13
C GLY A 48 -9.82 -4.85 -5.87
N LYS A 49 -9.71 -5.14 -7.17
CA LYS A 49 -8.65 -4.61 -8.04
C LYS A 49 -8.72 -3.08 -8.13
N ASP A 50 -9.90 -2.52 -8.34
CA ASP A 50 -10.13 -1.07 -8.40
C ASP A 50 -9.78 -0.37 -7.07
N ILE A 51 -10.08 -0.97 -5.93
CA ILE A 51 -9.72 -0.44 -4.61
C ILE A 51 -8.20 -0.42 -4.42
N ILE A 52 -7.51 -1.52 -4.74
CA ILE A 52 -6.05 -1.60 -4.63
C ILE A 52 -5.38 -0.58 -5.56
N GLU A 53 -5.87 -0.45 -6.79
CA GLU A 53 -5.35 0.51 -7.77
C GLU A 53 -5.51 1.96 -7.27
N LYS A 54 -6.69 2.30 -6.71
CA LYS A 54 -6.93 3.61 -6.08
C LYS A 54 -6.04 3.85 -4.86
N LEU A 55 -5.81 2.84 -4.03
CA LEU A 55 -4.91 2.94 -2.88
C LEU A 55 -3.47 3.21 -3.33
N THR A 56 -3.00 2.55 -4.38
CA THR A 56 -1.68 2.83 -4.96
C THR A 56 -1.55 4.29 -5.39
N TYR A 57 -2.55 4.85 -6.09
CA TYR A 57 -2.53 6.26 -6.48
C TYR A 57 -2.48 7.22 -5.29
N ILE A 58 -3.23 6.92 -4.22
CA ILE A 58 -3.21 7.73 -2.99
C ILE A 58 -1.82 7.67 -2.33
N LEU A 59 -1.20 6.49 -2.28
CA LEU A 59 0.14 6.32 -1.71
C LEU A 59 1.22 7.02 -2.54
N GLU A 60 1.12 6.97 -3.88
CA GLU A 60 1.98 7.74 -4.79
C GLU A 60 1.85 9.25 -4.53
N ASP A 61 0.61 9.76 -4.43
CA ASP A 61 0.38 11.17 -4.15
C ASP A 61 0.97 11.59 -2.79
N ILE A 62 0.79 10.77 -1.74
CA ILE A 62 1.37 11.03 -0.41
C ILE A 62 2.90 11.06 -0.48
N HIS A 63 3.52 10.11 -1.19
CA HIS A 63 4.96 10.04 -1.36
C HIS A 63 5.50 11.26 -2.11
N ASP A 64 4.84 11.67 -3.19
CA ASP A 64 5.22 12.85 -3.99
C ASP A 64 5.13 14.13 -3.16
N ILE A 65 4.05 14.32 -2.40
CA ILE A 65 3.88 15.47 -1.49
C ILE A 65 4.98 15.49 -0.43
N TYR A 66 5.37 14.32 0.08
CA TYR A 66 6.39 14.21 1.11
C TYR A 66 7.80 14.52 0.57
N LEU A 67 8.11 14.12 -0.68
CA LEU A 67 9.38 14.43 -1.34
C LEU A 67 9.46 15.88 -1.84
N GLU A 68 8.36 16.44 -2.33
CA GLU A 68 8.27 17.83 -2.78
C GLU A 68 8.00 18.79 -1.62
N ASP A 69 8.98 18.91 -0.72
CA ASP A 69 9.05 19.86 0.42
C ASP A 69 7.75 19.93 1.26
N ALA A 70 7.78 19.34 2.46
CA ALA A 70 6.67 19.28 3.42
C ALA A 70 6.09 20.65 3.89
N LYS A 71 6.54 21.75 3.28
CA LYS A 71 6.05 23.13 3.44
C LYS A 71 4.92 23.50 2.46
N LYS A 72 4.60 22.68 1.45
CA LYS A 72 3.48 22.96 0.54
C LYS A 72 2.16 23.11 1.31
N GLY A 73 1.45 24.19 1.03
CA GLY A 73 0.12 24.44 1.61
C GLY A 73 -0.94 23.55 0.97
N LYS A 74 -2.04 23.28 1.69
CA LYS A 74 -3.17 22.45 1.23
C LYS A 74 -3.67 22.81 -0.17
N GLU A 75 -3.74 24.09 -0.50
CA GLU A 75 -4.26 24.57 -1.79
C GLU A 75 -3.32 24.26 -2.97
N GLU A 76 -2.01 24.24 -2.71
CA GLU A 76 -0.97 23.93 -3.69
C GLU A 76 -0.97 22.42 -3.99
N VAL A 77 -1.02 21.61 -2.93
CA VAL A 77 -1.18 20.14 -3.03
C VAL A 77 -2.42 19.75 -3.86
N LEU A 78 -3.57 20.38 -3.58
CA LEU A 78 -4.81 20.08 -4.31
C LEU A 78 -4.76 20.51 -5.78
N ARG A 79 -4.00 21.55 -6.11
CA ARG A 79 -3.79 21.99 -7.49
C ARG A 79 -2.95 20.97 -8.26
N ASP A 80 -1.87 20.48 -7.66
CA ASP A 80 -0.97 19.50 -8.28
C ASP A 80 -1.69 18.17 -8.54
N ILE A 81 -2.45 17.67 -7.56
CA ILE A 81 -3.29 16.47 -7.72
C ILE A 81 -4.31 16.66 -8.87
N LYS A 82 -4.93 17.85 -8.98
CA LYS A 82 -5.91 18.13 -10.02
C LYS A 82 -5.30 18.18 -11.43
N ILE A 83 -4.07 18.66 -11.56
CA ILE A 83 -3.31 18.64 -12.82
C ILE A 83 -2.98 17.19 -13.20
N ARG A 84 -2.45 16.39 -12.26
CA ARG A 84 -2.14 14.97 -12.50
C ARG A 84 -3.33 14.16 -12.99
N LYS A 85 -4.53 14.43 -12.45
CA LYS A 85 -5.79 13.79 -12.88
C LYS A 85 -6.18 14.06 -14.36
N HIS A 86 -5.69 15.14 -14.96
CA HIS A 86 -5.98 15.49 -16.36
C HIS A 86 -4.85 15.10 -17.33
N SER A 87 -3.70 14.65 -16.81
CA SER A 87 -2.52 14.30 -17.60
C SER A 87 -2.27 12.79 -17.71
N ARG A 88 -2.98 11.97 -16.92
CA ARG A 88 -3.07 10.50 -17.06
C ARG A 88 -4.42 10.15 -17.69
#